data_AF-A0A0F9NND0-F1
#
_entry.id   AF-A0A0F9NND0-F1
#
_cell.length_a   1.000
_cell.length_b   1.000
_cell.length_c   1.000
_cell.angle_alpha   90.00
_cell.angle_beta   90.00
_cell.angle_gamma   90.00
#
_symmetry.space_group_name_H-M   'P 1'
#
loop_
_entity.id
_entity.type
_entity.pdbx_description
1 polymer ?
#
loop_
_entity_poly.entity_id
_entity_poly.type
_entity_poly.pdbx_seq_one_letter_code
_entity_poly.pdbx_strand_id
1 'polypeptide(L)'
;MVQPIYSFTAGGPWNKILDANSTATSFATWATIANMVATATGIIDVSINNRKKPNMVEALFFGTDAADETFNVRIGAFDPSSDETHHIGRQIAVLAATLGAAIGLASSLVDENQFFADTLDFTSGDPLARIISPGDDTVASFMFDARGAEFIRFEFDRVLAAECNGLWRYVS
;
A
#
# COMPACT_ATOMS: atom_id res chain seq x y z
N MET A 1 -24.95 19.34 22.16
CA MET A 1 -24.15 19.45 20.92
C MET A 1 -24.10 18.04 20.33
N VAL A 2 -24.87 17.78 19.27
CA VAL A 2 -24.98 16.44 18.66
C VAL A 2 -23.82 16.28 17.69
N GLN A 3 -22.94 15.31 17.92
CA GLN A 3 -21.87 14.99 16.98
C GLN A 3 -22.48 14.42 15.70
N PRO A 4 -22.09 14.89 14.50
CA PRO A 4 -22.56 14.29 13.26
C PRO A 4 -22.13 12.82 13.21
N ILE A 5 -23.11 11.94 13.04
CA ILE A 5 -22.87 10.52 12.76
C ILE A 5 -22.36 10.46 11.33
N TYR A 6 -21.04 10.31 11.17
CA TYR A 6 -20.45 9.91 9.89
C TYR A 6 -20.84 8.44 9.67
N SER A 7 -21.81 8.20 8.78
CA SER A 7 -22.10 6.85 8.32
C SER A 7 -20.99 6.43 7.35
N PHE A 8 -19.99 5.72 7.85
CA PHE A 8 -19.00 5.07 6.99
C PHE A 8 -19.74 4.01 6.16
N THR A 9 -19.69 4.14 4.84
CA THR A 9 -20.10 3.04 3.97
C THR A 9 -19.01 1.97 4.08
N ALA A 10 -19.39 0.70 4.16
CA ALA A 10 -18.41 -0.39 4.28
C ALA A 10 -17.36 -0.28 3.15
N GLY A 11 -16.08 -0.28 3.53
CA GLY A 11 -14.98 -0.24 2.57
C GLY A 11 -15.05 -1.38 1.55
N GLY A 12 -14.44 -1.18 0.38
CA GLY A 12 -14.40 -2.19 -0.68
C GLY A 12 -13.66 -3.48 -0.27
N PRO A 13 -13.75 -4.55 -1.06
CA PRO A 13 -12.99 -5.78 -0.78
C PRO A 13 -11.48 -5.52 -0.83
N TRP A 14 -10.71 -6.35 -0.11
CA TRP A 14 -9.25 -6.35 -0.17
C TRP A 14 -8.75 -6.91 -1.50
N ASN A 15 -7.72 -6.28 -2.05
CA ASN A 15 -7.04 -6.70 -3.27
C ASN A 15 -5.54 -6.82 -3.02
N LYS A 16 -4.85 -7.75 -3.69
CA LYS A 16 -3.39 -7.77 -3.66
C LYS A 16 -2.81 -6.55 -4.38
N ILE A 17 -1.68 -6.06 -3.87
CA ILE A 17 -0.90 -5.00 -4.51
C ILE A 17 -0.07 -5.57 -5.66
N LEU A 18 0.57 -6.72 -5.45
CA LEU A 18 1.31 -7.47 -6.48
C LEU A 18 0.70 -8.85 -6.68
N ASP A 19 0.60 -9.31 -7.94
CA ASP A 19 0.16 -10.67 -8.26
C ASP A 19 1.10 -11.74 -7.72
N ALA A 20 2.41 -11.45 -7.71
CA ALA A 20 3.47 -12.25 -7.10
C ALA A 20 4.22 -11.42 -6.06
N ASN A 21 4.71 -12.06 -4.99
CA ASN A 21 5.47 -11.36 -3.96
C ASN A 21 6.79 -10.81 -4.53
N SER A 22 7.21 -9.64 -4.02
CA SER A 22 8.45 -9.00 -4.40
C SER A 22 9.65 -9.66 -3.73
N THR A 23 10.71 -9.88 -4.50
CA THR A 23 12.04 -10.28 -4.04
C THR A 23 13.09 -9.18 -4.23
N ALA A 24 12.66 -7.98 -4.62
CA ALA A 24 13.55 -6.86 -4.87
C ALA A 24 14.30 -6.44 -3.59
N THR A 25 15.57 -6.08 -3.73
CA THR A 25 16.46 -5.64 -2.62
C THR A 25 16.74 -4.15 -2.65
N SER A 26 15.94 -3.39 -3.41
CA SER A 26 16.05 -1.94 -3.54
C SER A 26 14.82 -1.40 -4.25
N PHE A 27 14.44 -0.17 -3.92
CA PHE A 27 13.45 0.56 -4.71
C PHE A 27 13.98 0.90 -6.10
N ALA A 28 13.11 0.85 -7.11
CA ALA A 28 13.47 1.31 -8.45
C ALA A 28 13.69 2.83 -8.44
N THR A 29 14.33 3.40 -9.45
CA THR A 29 14.32 4.87 -9.58
C THR A 29 12.99 5.31 -10.21
N TRP A 30 12.33 6.31 -9.62
CA TRP A 30 11.20 6.98 -10.27
C TRP A 30 11.71 8.10 -11.16
N ALA A 31 11.56 7.94 -12.47
CA ALA A 31 11.58 9.02 -13.43
C ALA A 31 10.14 9.40 -13.80
N THR A 32 9.94 10.45 -14.60
CA THR A 32 8.66 10.63 -15.31
C THR A 32 8.35 9.35 -16.08
N ILE A 33 7.17 8.79 -15.81
CA ILE A 33 6.77 7.50 -16.40
C ILE A 33 5.90 7.82 -17.61
N ALA A 34 6.40 7.52 -18.79
CA ALA A 34 5.58 7.51 -19.99
C ALA A 34 4.65 6.29 -19.95
N ASN A 35 3.39 6.48 -20.33
CA ASN A 35 2.39 5.42 -20.47
C ASN A 35 2.25 4.58 -19.20
N MET A 36 1.98 5.21 -18.07
CA MET A 36 1.66 4.46 -16.86
C MET A 36 0.32 3.75 -17.06
N VAL A 37 0.30 2.44 -16.85
CA VAL A 37 -0.89 1.60 -17.05
C VAL A 37 -1.20 0.89 -15.75
N ALA A 38 -2.49 0.84 -15.39
CA ALA A 38 -3.05 0.15 -14.22
C ALA A 38 -2.66 -1.34 -14.10
N THR A 39 -2.14 -1.94 -15.17
CA THR A 39 -1.75 -3.35 -15.22
C THR A 39 -0.26 -3.56 -14.96
N ALA A 40 0.51 -2.48 -14.78
CA ALA A 40 1.91 -2.60 -14.40
C ALA A 40 2.03 -3.03 -12.94
N THR A 41 2.97 -3.92 -12.65
CA THR A 41 3.19 -4.49 -11.32
C THR A 41 3.32 -3.41 -10.25
N GLY A 42 2.48 -3.50 -9.21
CA GLY A 42 2.50 -2.56 -8.08
C GLY A 42 1.85 -1.21 -8.36
N ILE A 43 1.22 -1.02 -9.52
CA ILE A 43 0.46 0.18 -9.85
C ILE A 43 -1.03 -0.14 -9.71
N ILE A 44 -1.73 0.68 -8.94
CA ILE A 44 -3.19 0.61 -8.79
C ILE A 44 -3.82 1.86 -9.40
N ASP A 45 -4.89 1.66 -10.16
CA ASP A 45 -5.75 2.74 -10.65
C ASP A 45 -6.74 3.13 -9.56
N VAL A 46 -6.57 4.36 -9.06
CA VAL A 46 -7.45 4.96 -8.06
C VAL A 46 -8.41 5.96 -8.69
N SER A 47 -8.72 5.81 -9.97
CA SER A 47 -9.82 6.52 -10.63
C SER A 47 -11.07 5.65 -10.67
N ILE A 48 -12.22 6.18 -10.25
CA ILE A 48 -13.55 5.58 -10.50
C ILE A 48 -14.16 6.28 -11.70
N ASN A 49 -14.47 5.51 -12.76
CA ASN A 49 -15.11 6.00 -13.99
C ASN A 49 -14.39 7.21 -14.60
N ASN A 50 -13.05 7.23 -14.55
CA ASN A 50 -12.17 8.32 -15.00
C ASN A 50 -12.48 9.70 -14.38
N ARG A 51 -13.25 9.79 -13.27
CA ARG A 51 -13.75 11.08 -12.75
C ARG A 51 -13.89 11.22 -11.24
N LYS A 52 -14.16 10.14 -10.50
CA LYS A 52 -14.20 10.18 -9.03
C LYS A 52 -12.97 9.47 -8.48
N LYS A 53 -12.01 10.22 -7.97
CA LYS A 53 -10.80 9.64 -7.37
C LYS A 53 -11.11 9.37 -5.89
N PRO A 54 -11.13 8.11 -5.41
CA PRO A 54 -11.24 7.85 -3.99
C PRO A 54 -10.08 8.53 -3.31
N ASN A 55 -10.39 9.34 -2.30
CA ASN A 55 -9.35 10.09 -1.64
C ASN A 55 -8.59 9.20 -0.66
N MET A 56 -9.21 8.19 -0.04
CA MET A 56 -8.53 7.38 0.96
C MET A 56 -8.32 5.93 0.54
N VAL A 57 -7.08 5.48 0.70
CA VAL A 57 -6.65 4.10 0.52
C VAL A 57 -6.15 3.58 1.86
N GLU A 58 -6.53 2.35 2.18
CA GLU A 58 -5.95 1.59 3.29
C GLU A 58 -5.14 0.43 2.72
N ALA A 59 -3.96 0.21 3.29
CA ALA A 59 -3.05 -0.86 2.95
C ALA A 59 -2.67 -1.69 4.18
N LEU A 60 -2.53 -3.00 3.98
CA LEU A 60 -1.91 -3.94 4.90
C LEU A 60 -0.67 -4.52 4.23
N PHE A 61 0.37 -4.86 4.99
CA PHE A 61 1.59 -5.42 4.43
C PHE A 61 1.85 -6.80 4.99
N PHE A 62 2.47 -7.65 4.17
CA PHE A 62 2.79 -9.03 4.54
C PHE A 62 4.04 -9.50 3.81
N GLY A 63 4.66 -10.55 4.33
CA GLY A 63 5.87 -11.13 3.76
C GLY A 63 5.95 -12.62 4.00
N THR A 64 7.02 -13.21 3.49
CA THR A 64 7.42 -14.60 3.77
C THR A 64 8.75 -14.54 4.50
N ASP A 65 8.83 -15.30 5.60
CA ASP A 65 10.02 -15.79 6.30
C ASP A 65 9.56 -16.19 7.72
N ALA A 66 9.91 -15.38 8.73
CA ALA A 66 9.48 -15.53 10.12
C ALA A 66 9.00 -14.18 10.69
N ALA A 67 8.44 -14.22 11.90
CA ALA A 67 8.17 -13.01 12.69
C ALA A 67 9.46 -12.22 12.97
N ASP A 68 9.30 -10.93 13.24
CA ASP A 68 10.34 -9.91 13.47
C ASP A 68 11.22 -9.56 12.25
N GLU A 69 11.01 -10.21 11.11
CA GLU A 69 11.69 -9.84 9.87
C GLU A 69 11.14 -8.53 9.30
N THR A 70 12.03 -7.73 8.71
CA THR A 70 11.70 -6.38 8.24
C THR A 70 11.89 -6.22 6.74
N PHE A 71 11.02 -5.42 6.14
CA PHE A 71 11.13 -4.94 4.76
C PHE A 71 10.66 -3.49 4.66
N ASN A 72 11.02 -2.81 3.59
CA ASN A 72 10.59 -1.43 3.34
C ASN A 72 9.54 -1.38 2.24
N VAL A 73 8.61 -0.43 2.37
CA VAL A 73 7.58 -0.13 1.38
C VAL A 73 7.69 1.33 0.98
N ARG A 74 7.72 1.62 -0.32
CA ARG A 74 7.64 2.97 -0.86
C ARG A 74 6.33 3.14 -1.63
N ILE A 75 5.63 4.22 -1.32
CA ILE A 75 4.30 4.54 -1.85
C ILE A 75 4.37 5.89 -2.56
N GLY A 76 3.93 5.93 -3.82
CA GLY A 76 3.93 7.13 -4.65
C GLY A 76 2.57 7.38 -5.30
N ALA A 77 2.20 8.64 -5.41
CA ALA A 77 1.06 9.11 -6.19
C ALA A 77 1.54 9.60 -7.55
N PHE A 78 0.79 9.29 -8.60
CA PHE A 78 1.10 9.67 -9.97
C PHE A 78 -0.13 10.30 -10.62
N ASP A 79 0.07 11.50 -11.15
CA ASP A 79 -0.94 12.28 -11.85
C ASP A 79 -0.54 12.49 -13.31
N PRO A 80 -1.51 12.51 -14.24
CA PRO A 80 -1.23 12.78 -15.64
C PRO A 80 -0.71 14.20 -15.80
N SER A 81 0.25 14.37 -16.69
CA SER A 81 0.72 15.67 -17.16
C SER A 81 -0.32 16.30 -18.10
N SER A 82 -0.09 17.54 -18.54
CA SER A 82 -0.97 18.21 -19.50
C SER A 82 -1.15 17.46 -20.83
N ASP A 83 -0.25 16.54 -21.16
CA ASP A 83 -0.33 15.72 -22.37
C ASP A 83 -1.04 14.37 -22.16
N GLU A 84 -1.50 14.07 -20.95
CA GLU A 84 -2.17 12.81 -20.54
C GLU A 84 -1.38 11.51 -20.82
N THR A 85 -0.15 11.61 -21.33
CA THR A 85 0.70 10.45 -21.69
C THR A 85 1.84 10.24 -20.71
N HIS A 86 2.31 11.31 -20.09
CA HIS A 86 3.33 11.27 -19.05
C HIS A 86 2.69 11.43 -17.68
N HIS A 87 3.24 10.73 -16.68
CA HIS A 87 2.80 10.83 -15.31
C HIS A 87 3.90 11.44 -14.43
N ILE A 88 3.51 12.42 -13.61
CA ILE A 88 4.38 13.05 -12.64
C ILE A 88 4.17 12.37 -11.30
N GLY A 89 5.22 11.71 -10.82
CA GLY A 89 5.22 11.02 -9.54
C GLY A 89 5.58 11.94 -8.38
N ARG A 90 4.92 11.73 -7.24
CA ARG A 90 5.28 12.31 -5.94
C ARG A 90 5.24 11.23 -4.87
N GLN A 91 6.19 11.28 -3.94
CA GLN A 91 6.21 10.34 -2.83
C GLN A 91 5.11 10.65 -1.83
N ILE A 92 4.37 9.62 -1.41
CA ILE A 92 3.43 9.68 -0.29
C ILE A 92 4.16 9.27 0.99
N ALA A 93 4.80 8.10 0.99
CA ALA A 93 5.47 7.57 2.16
C ALA A 93 6.56 6.55 1.80
N VAL A 94 7.49 6.39 2.72
CA VAL A 94 8.37 5.24 2.86
C VAL A 94 8.17 4.71 4.27
N LEU A 95 7.83 3.44 4.37
CA LEU A 95 7.54 2.74 5.61
C LEU A 95 8.56 1.61 5.80
N ALA A 96 8.95 1.36 7.04
CA ALA A 96 9.50 0.08 7.46
C ALA A 96 8.35 -0.77 8.02
N ALA A 97 8.25 -2.02 7.58
CA ALA A 97 7.26 -2.97 8.01
C ALA A 97 7.94 -4.19 8.64
N THR A 98 7.58 -4.49 9.88
CA THR A 98 8.07 -5.65 10.64
C THR A 98 6.96 -6.67 10.74
N LEU A 99 7.28 -7.92 10.41
CA LEU A 99 6.35 -9.05 10.46
C LEU A 99 6.04 -9.44 11.91
N GLY A 100 4.76 -9.66 12.22
CA GLY A 100 4.34 -10.31 13.47
C GLY A 100 4.10 -11.81 13.26
N ALA A 101 3.55 -12.48 14.27
CA ALA A 101 3.21 -13.91 14.22
C ALA A 101 1.85 -14.21 13.57
N ALA A 102 1.03 -13.20 13.29
CA ALA A 102 -0.25 -13.38 12.61
C ALA A 102 -0.04 -13.81 11.15
N ILE A 103 -0.53 -14.99 10.80
CA ILE A 103 -0.44 -15.56 9.45
C ILE A 103 -1.75 -15.44 8.67
N GLY A 104 -1.64 -15.63 7.36
CA GLY A 104 -2.77 -15.78 6.47
C GLY A 104 -3.54 -17.10 6.66
N LEU A 105 -4.49 -17.31 5.75
CA LEU A 105 -5.30 -18.54 5.69
C LEU A 105 -5.05 -19.26 4.38
N ALA A 106 -4.90 -20.59 4.45
CA ALA A 106 -4.70 -21.44 3.29
C ALA A 106 -5.69 -21.13 2.16
N SER A 107 -5.19 -20.99 0.93
CA SER A 107 -5.98 -20.66 -0.27
C SER A 107 -6.75 -19.33 -0.21
N SER A 108 -6.33 -18.41 0.66
CA SER A 108 -6.87 -17.04 0.70
C SER A 108 -5.94 -16.03 0.02
N LEU A 109 -6.27 -14.74 0.07
CA LEU A 109 -5.41 -13.69 -0.49
C LEU A 109 -4.03 -13.65 0.19
N VAL A 110 -3.95 -13.95 1.47
CA VAL A 110 -2.68 -14.10 2.19
C VAL A 110 -2.64 -15.53 2.67
N ASP A 111 -1.68 -16.30 2.16
CA ASP A 111 -1.60 -17.74 2.43
C ASP A 111 -1.09 -18.02 3.85
N GLU A 112 -1.26 -19.25 4.34
CA GLU A 112 -0.81 -19.66 5.69
C GLU A 112 0.71 -19.56 5.88
N ASN A 113 1.48 -19.51 4.79
CA ASN A 113 2.94 -19.32 4.81
C ASN A 113 3.37 -17.84 4.77
N GLN A 114 2.42 -16.92 4.92
CA GLN A 114 2.65 -15.48 4.83
C GLN A 114 2.27 -14.82 6.15
N PHE A 115 3.16 -13.99 6.67
CA PHE A 115 3.01 -13.29 7.93
C PHE A 115 2.61 -11.84 7.65
N PHE A 116 1.63 -11.33 8.39
CA PHE A 116 1.25 -9.93 8.35
C PHE A 116 2.25 -9.08 9.13
N ALA A 117 2.46 -7.85 8.66
CA ALA A 117 3.14 -6.84 9.45
C ALA A 117 2.25 -6.41 10.64
N ASP A 118 2.82 -6.36 11.83
CA ASP A 118 2.16 -5.88 13.05
C ASP A 118 2.73 -4.53 13.53
N THR A 119 3.90 -4.18 12.99
CA THR A 119 4.63 -2.96 13.32
C THR A 119 4.96 -2.20 12.05
N LEU A 120 4.53 -0.95 11.96
CA LEU A 120 4.81 -0.04 10.85
C LEU A 120 5.42 1.26 11.37
N ASP A 121 6.54 1.66 10.78
CA ASP A 121 7.23 2.89 11.12
C ASP A 121 7.42 3.79 9.89
N PHE A 122 7.23 5.10 10.06
CA PHE A 122 7.58 6.06 9.02
C PHE A 122 9.10 6.19 8.91
N THR A 123 9.66 5.84 7.76
CA THR A 123 11.00 6.30 7.37
C THR A 123 10.92 7.74 6.84
N SER A 124 9.90 8.03 6.03
CA SER A 124 9.53 9.38 5.58
C SER A 124 8.10 9.38 5.07
N GLY A 125 7.40 10.52 5.05
CA GLY A 125 6.09 10.54 4.42
C GLY A 125 5.23 11.75 4.72
N ASP A 126 4.02 11.68 4.20
CA ASP A 126 2.99 12.68 4.34
C ASP A 126 2.46 12.73 5.78
N PRO A 127 2.43 13.92 6.43
CA PRO A 127 1.91 14.04 7.79
C PRO A 127 0.41 13.76 7.90
N LEU A 128 -0.34 13.73 6.79
CA LEU A 128 -1.76 13.37 6.79
C LEU A 128 -2.00 11.87 6.69
N ALA A 129 -0.96 11.07 6.43
CA ALA A 129 -1.09 9.63 6.45
C ALA A 129 -1.11 9.11 7.90
N ARG A 130 -1.83 8.02 8.12
CA ARG A 130 -2.07 7.44 9.44
C ARG A 130 -1.58 6.00 9.46
N ILE A 131 -0.74 5.71 10.44
CA ILE A 131 -0.36 4.35 10.81
C ILE A 131 -1.27 3.89 11.96
N ILE A 132 -1.79 2.67 11.85
CA ILE A 132 -2.48 1.94 12.92
C ILE A 132 -1.63 0.69 13.16
N SER A 133 -0.75 0.77 14.15
CA SER A 133 0.28 -0.24 14.44
C SER A 133 0.23 -0.62 15.91
N PRO A 134 -0.73 -1.49 16.29
CA PRO A 134 -0.91 -1.87 17.70
C PRO A 134 0.25 -2.70 18.26
N GLY A 135 1.06 -3.36 17.41
CA GLY A 135 2.06 -4.35 17.84
C GLY A 135 1.41 -5.63 18.36
N ASP A 136 2.16 -6.40 19.14
CA ASP A 136 1.71 -7.63 19.81
C ASP A 136 1.00 -8.60 18.84
N ASP A 137 1.63 -8.89 17.69
CA ASP A 137 1.14 -9.78 16.64
C ASP A 137 -0.22 -9.37 16.04
N THR A 138 -0.67 -8.14 16.28
CA THR A 138 -1.93 -7.62 15.72
C THR A 138 -1.66 -6.87 14.43
N VAL A 139 -2.32 -7.31 13.35
CA VAL A 139 -2.12 -6.77 11.99
C VAL A 139 -2.21 -5.25 11.96
N ALA A 140 -1.14 -4.61 11.47
CA ALA A 140 -1.06 -3.17 11.29
C ALA A 140 -1.63 -2.74 9.95
N SER A 141 -2.18 -1.52 9.91
CA SER A 141 -2.67 -0.89 8.70
C SER A 141 -2.11 0.51 8.49
N PHE A 142 -1.98 0.88 7.21
CA PHE A 142 -1.56 2.20 6.77
C PHE A 142 -2.66 2.84 5.93
N MET A 143 -3.12 4.02 6.33
CA MET A 143 -4.15 4.79 5.64
C MET A 143 -3.55 6.08 5.11
N PHE A 144 -3.81 6.41 3.86
CA PHE A 144 -3.30 7.65 3.26
C PHE A 144 -4.30 8.26 2.28
N ASP A 145 -4.13 9.56 2.07
CA ASP A 145 -4.88 10.31 1.07
C ASP A 145 -4.16 10.26 -0.29
N ALA A 146 -4.82 9.75 -1.33
CA ALA A 146 -4.35 9.78 -2.71
C ALA A 146 -4.23 11.21 -3.24
N ARG A 147 -4.90 12.18 -2.60
CA ARG A 147 -5.03 13.61 -2.94
C ARG A 147 -5.33 13.84 -4.42
N GLY A 148 -6.26 13.05 -4.94
CA GLY A 148 -6.66 13.13 -6.34
C GLY A 148 -5.61 12.62 -7.33
N ALA A 149 -4.66 11.77 -6.91
CA ALA A 149 -3.81 10.99 -7.82
C ALA A 149 -4.67 10.10 -8.73
N GLU A 150 -4.28 9.91 -9.99
CA GLU A 150 -4.92 8.89 -10.84
C GLU A 150 -4.44 7.48 -10.48
N PHE A 151 -3.15 7.36 -10.21
CA PHE A 151 -2.53 6.09 -9.89
C PHE A 151 -1.73 6.16 -8.61
N ILE A 152 -1.72 5.05 -7.88
CA ILE A 152 -0.79 4.84 -6.76
C ILE A 152 0.16 3.71 -7.13
N ARG A 153 1.44 3.91 -6.86
CA ARG A 153 2.46 2.88 -7.01
C ARG A 153 2.99 2.48 -5.65
N PHE A 154 3.03 1.18 -5.43
CA PHE A 154 3.72 0.54 -4.32
C PHE A 154 4.97 -0.14 -4.84
N GLU A 155 6.05 0.00 -4.09
CA GLU A 155 7.27 -0.74 -4.29
C GLU A 155 7.74 -1.31 -2.97
N PHE A 156 8.41 -2.45 -3.06
CA PHE A 156 8.88 -3.17 -1.91
C PHE A 156 10.37 -3.43 -2.06
N ASP A 157 11.08 -3.27 -0.95
CA ASP A 157 12.48 -3.65 -0.79
C ASP A 157 12.52 -4.62 0.38
N ARG A 158 12.88 -5.87 0.11
CA ARG A 158 12.75 -6.96 1.08
C ARG A 158 13.68 -6.83 2.28
N VAL A 159 14.76 -6.05 2.19
CA VAL A 159 15.79 -5.88 3.23
C VAL A 159 16.25 -7.21 3.85
N LEU A 160 15.56 -7.71 4.89
CA LEU A 160 15.82 -9.00 5.53
C LEU A 160 14.80 -10.09 5.18
N ALA A 161 13.52 -9.75 5.00
CA ALA A 161 12.49 -10.70 4.62
C ALA A 161 12.80 -11.43 3.28
N ALA A 162 12.31 -12.66 3.13
CA ALA A 162 12.54 -13.46 1.93
C ALA A 162 11.74 -12.90 0.74
N GLU A 163 10.45 -12.63 0.95
CA GLU A 163 9.57 -11.98 -0.02
C GLU A 163 8.58 -11.04 0.71
N CYS A 164 8.07 -10.04 0.01
CA CYS A 164 7.16 -9.03 0.58
C CYS A 164 6.09 -8.55 -0.41
N ASN A 165 4.93 -8.15 0.12
CA ASN A 165 3.78 -7.68 -0.65
C ASN A 165 2.81 -6.93 0.28
N GLY A 166 1.62 -6.60 -0.22
CA GLY A 166 0.55 -6.07 0.60
C GLY A 166 -0.83 -6.23 -0.01
N LEU A 167 -1.82 -5.85 0.78
CA LEU A 167 -3.21 -5.73 0.39
C LEU A 167 -3.61 -4.27 0.38
N TRP A 168 -4.61 -3.92 -0.42
CA TRP A 168 -5.18 -2.59 -0.43
C TRP A 168 -6.70 -2.61 -0.60
N ARG A 169 -7.36 -1.55 -0.13
CA ARG A 169 -8.78 -1.28 -0.40
C ARG A 169 -9.08 0.21 -0.36
N TYR A 170 -10.23 0.59 -0.92
CA TYR A 170 -10.80 1.92 -0.75
C TYR A 170 -11.51 2.06 0.59
N VAL A 171 -11.39 3.24 1.18
CA VAL A 171 -12.14 3.66 2.37
C VAL A 171 -13.08 4.79 1.96
N SER A 172 -14.38 4.58 2.14
CA SER A 172 -15.45 5.51 1.75
C SER A 172 -16.17 6.13 2.94
#